data_AF-A0A2E7K1S6-F1
#
_entry.id   AF-A0A2E7K1S6-F1
#
_cell.length_a   1.000
_cell.length_b   1.000
_cell.length_c   1.000
_cell.angle_alpha   90.00
_cell.angle_beta   90.00
_cell.angle_gamma   90.00
#
_symmetry.space_group_name_H-M   'P 1'
#
loop_
_entity.id
_entity.type
_entity.pdbx_description
1 polymer ?
#
loop_
_entity_poly.entity_id
_entity_poly.type
_entity_poly.pdbx_seq_one_letter_code
_entity_poly.pdbx_strand_id
1 'polypeptide(L)'
;MEELKKIIRVLQKQMPDAPHSVLQVLDGTTGQNALQQVKAFKELVNVDGLVVTKLDGTAKAGVIVALAKEFKLPIHAIGVGEQVDDLQPFTAESFAARLVGASELQNAA
;
A
#
# COMPACT_ATOMS: atom_id res chain seq x y z
N MET A 1 -8.60 17.01 -4.21
CA MET A 1 -9.46 15.93 -4.79
C MET A 1 -9.93 16.24 -6.21
N GLU A 2 -10.54 17.40 -6.49
CA GLU A 2 -10.93 17.76 -7.88
C GLU A 2 -9.75 17.84 -8.86
N GLU A 3 -8.57 18.21 -8.37
CA GLU A 3 -7.34 18.21 -9.16
C GLU A 3 -6.98 16.82 -9.69
N LEU A 4 -7.09 15.76 -8.87
CA LEU A 4 -6.80 14.40 -9.32
C LEU A 4 -7.79 13.93 -10.40
N LYS A 5 -9.08 14.24 -10.23
CA LYS A 5 -10.09 13.98 -11.27
C LYS A 5 -9.76 14.71 -12.56
N LYS A 6 -9.28 15.95 -12.47
CA LYS A 6 -8.84 16.72 -13.64
C LYS A 6 -7.65 16.05 -14.32
N ILE A 7 -6.67 15.57 -13.57
CA ILE A 7 -5.50 14.85 -14.13
C ILE A 7 -5.97 13.62 -14.92
N ILE A 8 -6.84 12.79 -14.34
CA ILE A 8 -7.41 11.61 -15.04
C ILE A 8 -8.12 12.03 -16.33
N ARG A 9 -8.98 13.05 -16.28
CA ARG A 9 -9.67 13.59 -17.48
C ARG A 9 -8.72 14.10 -18.54
N VAL A 10 -7.58 14.68 -18.16
CA VAL A 10 -6.57 15.17 -19.11
C VAL A 10 -5.80 14.01 -19.73
N LEU A 11 -5.40 13.00 -18.95
CA LEU A 11 -4.76 11.78 -19.46
C LEU A 11 -5.64 11.06 -20.47
N GLN A 12 -6.94 10.92 -20.16
CA GLN A 12 -7.92 10.24 -21.02
C GLN A 12 -8.17 10.93 -22.36
N LYS A 13 -7.86 12.23 -22.49
CA LYS A 13 -7.90 12.93 -23.78
C LYS A 13 -6.79 12.48 -24.73
N GLN A 14 -5.66 12.02 -24.20
CA GLN A 14 -4.52 11.55 -24.99
C GLN A 14 -4.56 10.02 -25.18
N MET A 15 -5.00 9.30 -24.15
CA MET A 15 -5.02 7.84 -24.11
C MET A 15 -6.26 7.38 -23.35
N PRO A 16 -7.30 6.86 -24.04
CA PRO A 16 -8.60 6.56 -23.41
C PRO A 16 -8.53 5.58 -22.22
N ASP A 17 -7.55 4.68 -22.21
CA ASP A 17 -7.29 3.68 -21.17
C ASP A 17 -6.36 4.17 -20.04
N ALA A 18 -5.90 5.43 -20.09
CA ALA A 18 -5.10 6.01 -19.02
C ALA A 18 -5.95 6.52 -17.83
N PRO A 19 -5.39 6.51 -16.60
CA PRO A 19 -4.16 5.83 -16.21
C PRO A 19 -4.34 4.29 -16.16
N HIS A 20 -3.32 3.54 -16.57
CA HIS A 20 -3.34 2.07 -16.52
C HIS A 20 -3.36 1.51 -15.09
N SER A 21 -2.85 2.28 -14.13
CA SER A 21 -2.91 1.95 -12.70
C SER A 21 -2.90 3.22 -11.86
N VAL A 22 -3.62 3.18 -10.74
CA VAL A 22 -3.62 4.23 -9.70
C VAL A 22 -3.20 3.59 -8.38
N LEU A 23 -1.93 3.82 -8.03
CA LEU A 23 -1.34 3.33 -6.79
C LEU A 23 -1.44 4.37 -5.68
N GLN A 24 -2.02 3.98 -4.55
CA GLN A 24 -2.06 4.82 -3.37
C GLN A 24 -0.93 4.44 -2.41
N VAL A 25 -0.07 5.42 -2.10
CA VAL A 25 0.99 5.28 -1.10
C VAL A 25 0.43 5.62 0.29
N LEU A 26 0.63 4.72 1.24
CA LEU A 26 0.16 4.84 2.62
C LEU A 26 1.34 4.82 3.59
N ASP A 27 1.28 5.69 4.58
CA ASP A 27 2.22 5.67 5.71
C ASP A 27 1.75 4.64 6.75
N GLY A 28 2.53 3.58 6.94
CA GLY A 28 2.21 2.47 7.86
C GLY A 28 2.09 2.90 9.33
N THR A 29 2.63 4.06 9.71
CA THR A 29 2.54 4.59 11.08
C THR A 29 1.14 5.14 11.43
N THR A 30 0.32 5.43 10.41
CA THR A 30 -0.99 6.08 10.55
C THR A 30 -2.08 5.17 11.11
N GLY A 31 -1.86 3.85 11.13
CA GLY A 31 -2.81 2.88 11.68
C GLY A 31 -4.19 2.98 11.03
N GLN A 32 -5.26 3.00 11.84
CA GLN A 32 -6.65 2.94 11.34
C GLN A 32 -7.05 4.11 10.43
N ASN A 33 -6.35 5.25 10.48
CA ASN A 33 -6.61 6.38 9.58
C ASN A 33 -6.38 6.02 8.10
N ALA A 34 -5.52 5.04 7.82
CA ALA A 34 -5.28 4.56 6.47
C ALA A 34 -6.55 4.03 5.80
N LEU A 35 -7.46 3.40 6.55
CA LEU A 35 -8.70 2.84 5.99
C LEU A 35 -9.60 3.94 5.41
N GLN A 36 -9.80 5.02 6.17
CA GLN A 36 -10.60 6.16 5.72
C GLN A 36 -9.96 6.83 4.50
N GLN A 37 -8.62 6.93 4.49
CA GLN A 37 -7.88 7.49 3.36
C GLN A 37 -8.03 6.63 2.11
N VAL A 38 -7.92 5.30 2.22
CA VAL A 38 -8.11 4.40 1.08
C VAL A 38 -9.52 4.48 0.53
N LYS A 39 -10.52 4.48 1.41
CA LYS A 39 -11.92 4.63 1.01
C LYS A 39 -12.15 5.91 0.21
N ALA A 40 -11.71 7.05 0.74
CA ALA A 40 -11.89 8.36 0.09
C ALA A 40 -11.22 8.41 -1.29
N PHE A 41 -9.99 7.92 -1.42
CA PHE A 41 -9.27 7.94 -2.70
C PHE A 41 -9.84 6.93 -3.70
N LYS A 42 -10.24 5.73 -3.26
CA LYS A 42 -10.87 4.73 -4.12
C LYS A 42 -12.14 5.27 -4.78
N GLU A 43 -12.98 5.96 -4.02
CA GLU A 43 -14.22 6.58 -4.54
C GLU A 43 -13.95 7.72 -5.53
N LEU A 44 -12.81 8.41 -5.43
CA LEU A 44 -12.53 9.64 -6.19
C LEU A 44 -11.66 9.43 -7.44
N VAL A 45 -10.72 8.50 -7.39
CA VAL A 45 -9.71 8.31 -8.46
C VAL A 45 -9.53 6.85 -8.87
N ASN A 46 -10.39 5.94 -8.41
CA ASN A 46 -10.34 4.51 -8.72
C ASN A 46 -8.98 3.88 -8.42
N VAL A 47 -8.53 4.00 -7.16
CA VAL A 47 -7.33 3.29 -6.69
C VAL A 47 -7.47 1.79 -6.92
N ASP A 48 -6.47 1.21 -7.59
CA ASP A 48 -6.41 -0.21 -7.95
C ASP A 48 -5.25 -0.97 -7.30
N GLY A 49 -4.33 -0.27 -6.64
CA GLY A 49 -3.24 -0.90 -5.90
C GLY A 49 -2.70 -0.02 -4.77
N LEU A 50 -1.98 -0.65 -3.84
CA LEU A 50 -1.43 0.00 -2.65
C LEU A 50 0.09 -0.19 -2.56
N VAL A 51 0.75 0.82 -1.99
CA VAL A 51 2.14 0.75 -1.51
C VAL A 51 2.14 1.23 -0.05
N VAL A 52 2.79 0.49 0.85
CA VAL A 52 2.80 0.84 2.28
C VAL A 52 4.22 1.08 2.76
N THR A 53 4.55 2.31 3.15
CA THR A 53 5.90 2.73 3.57
C THR A 53 6.04 2.80 5.09
N LYS A 54 7.28 2.98 5.58
CA LYS A 54 7.62 3.18 7.01
C LYS A 54 7.25 1.99 7.91
N LEU A 55 7.44 0.77 7.42
CA LEU A 55 7.17 -0.44 8.22
C LEU A 55 8.29 -0.79 9.21
N ASP A 56 9.47 -0.23 9.03
CA ASP A 56 10.62 -0.33 9.93
C ASP A 56 10.42 0.44 11.24
N GLY A 57 9.72 1.58 11.19
CA GLY A 57 9.51 2.45 12.34
C GLY A 57 8.27 2.15 13.18
N THR A 58 7.54 1.04 12.94
CA THR A 58 6.21 0.87 13.56
C THR A 58 5.77 -0.56 13.89
N ALA A 59 5.20 -0.72 15.08
CA ALA A 59 4.43 -1.91 15.48
C ALA A 59 2.99 -1.94 14.90
N LYS A 60 2.58 -0.90 14.16
CA LYS A 60 1.22 -0.76 13.62
C LYS A 60 1.04 -1.40 12.23
N ALA A 61 1.99 -2.21 11.78
CA ALA A 61 1.95 -2.90 10.49
C ALA A 61 0.67 -3.74 10.29
N GLY A 62 0.00 -4.17 11.37
CA GLY A 62 -1.28 -4.89 11.30
C GLY A 62 -2.41 -4.17 10.54
N VAL A 63 -2.30 -2.85 10.30
CA VAL A 63 -3.22 -2.11 9.42
C VAL A 63 -3.30 -2.71 8.01
N ILE A 64 -2.20 -3.28 7.51
CA ILE A 64 -2.14 -3.94 6.20
C ILE A 64 -3.15 -5.08 6.10
N VAL A 65 -3.31 -5.86 7.18
CA VAL A 65 -4.27 -6.97 7.24
C VAL A 65 -5.70 -6.45 7.14
N ALA A 66 -6.00 -5.34 7.83
CA ALA A 66 -7.31 -4.71 7.79
C ALA A 66 -7.62 -4.14 6.39
N LEU A 67 -6.66 -3.45 5.77
CA LEU A 67 -6.78 -2.92 4.41
C LEU A 67 -7.03 -4.02 3.38
N ALA A 68 -6.26 -5.11 3.46
CA ALA A 68 -6.42 -6.26 2.57
C ALA A 68 -7.81 -6.89 2.72
N LYS A 69 -8.30 -7.04 3.97
CA LYS A 69 -9.62 -7.59 4.26
C LYS A 69 -10.76 -6.72 3.74
N GLU A 70 -10.66 -5.40 3.93
CA GLU A 70 -11.75 -4.47 3.61
C GLU A 70 -11.82 -4.14 2.11
N PHE A 71 -10.70 -3.81 1.49
CA PHE A 71 -10.69 -3.24 0.14
C PHE A 71 -10.34 -4.25 -0.95
N LYS A 72 -9.73 -5.39 -0.60
CA LYS A 72 -9.25 -6.43 -1.52
C LYS A 72 -8.36 -5.87 -2.65
N LEU A 73 -7.65 -4.77 -2.37
CA LEU A 73 -6.70 -4.18 -3.29
C LEU A 73 -5.36 -4.91 -3.20
N PRO A 74 -4.68 -5.18 -4.32
CA PRO A 74 -3.32 -5.70 -4.29
C PRO A 74 -2.39 -4.69 -3.62
N ILE A 75 -1.53 -5.20 -2.74
CA ILE A 75 -0.39 -4.46 -2.21
C ILE A 75 0.81 -4.87 -3.06
N HIS A 76 1.41 -3.91 -3.76
CA HIS A 76 2.50 -4.20 -4.69
C HIS A 76 3.87 -4.14 -4.01
N ALA A 77 4.05 -3.18 -3.10
CA ALA A 77 5.33 -2.95 -2.45
C ALA A 77 5.18 -2.45 -1.02
N ILE A 78 6.21 -2.69 -0.22
CA ILE A 78 6.36 -2.18 1.13
C ILE A 78 7.71 -1.48 1.32
N GLY A 79 7.71 -0.34 2.01
CA GLY A 79 8.93 0.36 2.41
C GLY A 79 9.33 -0.05 3.81
N VAL A 80 10.52 -0.62 3.96
CA VAL A 80 11.05 -1.20 5.20
C VAL A 80 12.33 -0.51 5.67
N GLY A 81 12.50 0.75 5.29
CA GLY A 81 13.66 1.59 5.58
C GLY A 81 13.64 2.88 4.75
N GLU A 82 14.76 3.59 4.76
CA GLU A 82 14.91 4.94 4.19
C GLU A 82 15.69 4.95 2.86
N GLN A 83 16.38 3.85 2.53
CA GLN A 83 17.16 3.75 1.29
C GLN A 83 16.29 3.34 0.12
N VAL A 84 16.77 3.59 -1.11
CA VAL A 84 16.07 3.21 -2.34
C VAL A 84 15.80 1.71 -2.39
N ASP A 85 16.76 0.91 -1.93
CA ASP A 85 16.68 -0.55 -1.91
C ASP A 85 15.74 -1.10 -0.83
N ASP A 86 15.22 -0.24 0.06
CA ASP A 86 14.28 -0.61 1.12
C ASP A 86 12.82 -0.65 0.63
N LEU A 87 12.55 -0.31 -0.63
CA LEU A 87 11.26 -0.55 -1.27
C LEU A 87 11.22 -1.96 -1.87
N GLN A 88 10.55 -2.87 -1.17
CA GLN A 88 10.54 -4.28 -1.52
C GLN A 88 9.19 -4.72 -2.07
N PRO A 89 9.14 -5.69 -3.01
CA PRO A 89 7.89 -6.33 -3.42
C PRO A 89 7.16 -6.93 -2.22
N PHE A 90 5.84 -6.77 -2.17
CA PHE A 90 5.04 -7.33 -1.09
C PHE A 90 4.75 -8.82 -1.34
N THR A 91 4.96 -9.64 -0.31
CA THR A 91 4.45 -11.01 -0.26
C THR A 91 3.71 -11.24 1.05
N ALA A 92 2.52 -11.84 0.98
CA ALA A 92 1.70 -12.07 2.17
C ALA A 92 2.39 -13.02 3.16
N GLU A 93 3.15 -13.99 2.66
CA GLU A 93 3.90 -14.95 3.46
C GLU A 93 5.03 -14.30 4.26
N SER A 94 5.91 -13.53 3.60
CA SER A 94 7.00 -12.80 4.27
C SER A 94 6.45 -11.81 5.28
N PHE A 95 5.38 -11.09 4.91
CA PHE A 95 4.73 -10.15 5.81
C PHE A 95 4.14 -10.83 7.05
N ALA A 96 3.40 -11.93 6.87
CA ALA A 96 2.82 -12.68 7.98
C ALA A 96 3.90 -13.25 8.91
N ALA A 97 4.99 -13.81 8.35
CA ALA A 97 6.11 -14.34 9.12
C ALA A 97 6.77 -13.26 9.98
N ARG A 98 7.01 -12.05 9.42
CA ARG A 98 7.53 -10.91 10.17
C ARG A 98 6.56 -10.41 11.24
N LEU A 99 5.27 -10.37 10.94
CA LEU A 99 4.23 -9.88 11.85
C LEU A 99 4.11 -10.73 13.12
N VAL A 100 4.27 -12.05 13.01
CA VAL A 100 4.18 -12.98 14.14
C VAL A 100 5.54 -13.34 14.75
N GLY A 101 6.63 -12.76 14.25
CA GLY A 101 7.99 -13.04 14.72
C GLY A 101 8.55 -14.41 14.31
N ALA A 102 7.97 -15.07 13.29
CA ALA A 102 8.40 -16.38 12.83
C ALA A 102 9.69 -16.35 11.97
N SER A 103 10.16 -15.17 11.56
CA SER A 103 11.39 -15.03 10.76
C SER A 103 12.69 -15.35 11.53
N GLU A 104 12.66 -15.40 12.86
CA GLU A 104 13.84 -15.72 13.69
C GLU A 104 14.06 -17.23 13.90
N LEU A 105 13.09 -18.08 13.55
CA LEU A 105 13.16 -19.53 13.78
C LEU A 105 13.93 -20.32 12.71
N GLN A 106 14.37 -19.68 11.62
CA GLN A 106 15.16 -20.33 10.56
C GLN A 106 16.67 -20.38 10.85
N ASN A 107 17.16 -19.64 11.85
CA ASN A 107 18.58 -19.64 12.26
C ASN A 107 18.86 -20.46 13.53
N ALA A 108 17.86 -21.19 14.04
CA ALA A 108 17.96 -21.97 15.28
C ALA A 108 18.03 -23.49 15.06
N ALA A 109 18.39 -23.95 13.85
CA ALA A 109 18.55 -25.37 13.52
C ALA A 109 19.97 -25.66 13.00
#